data_AF-A0A355U109-F1
#
_entry.id   AF-A0A355U109-F1
#
_cell.length_a   1.000
_cell.length_b   1.000
_cell.length_c   1.000
_cell.angle_alpha   90.00
_cell.angle_beta   90.00
_cell.angle_gamma   90.00
#
_symmetry.space_group_name_H-M   'P 1'
#
loop_
_entity.id
_entity.type
_entity.pdbx_description
1 polymer ?
#
loop_
_entity_poly.entity_id
_entity_poly.type
_entity_poly.pdbx_seq_one_letter_code
_entity_poly.pdbx_strand_id
1 'polypeptide(L)' 'MKIIKRNGSEEDFNIQKIVNAVRKANNSSKHKFLTDEQIDDIADYVEYKCNKIKRAVSVEEIQDMVE' A
#
# COMPACT_ATOMS: atom_id res chain seq x y z
N MET A 1 -11.33 1.27 5.86
CA MET A 1 -10.82 2.14 6.95
C MET A 1 -10.39 3.49 6.38
N LYS A 2 -10.19 4.52 7.21
CA LYS A 2 -9.65 5.80 6.74
C LYS A 2 -8.14 5.90 6.91
N ILE A 3 -7.49 6.63 6.00
CA ILE A 3 -6.07 6.96 6.02
C ILE A 3 -5.84 8.47 6.06
N ILE A 4 -4.70 8.90 6.57
CA ILE A 4 -4.30 10.30 6.60
C ILE A 4 -3.29 10.54 5.48
N LYS A 5 -3.66 11.37 4.51
CA LYS A 5 -2.77 11.79 3.42
C LYS A 5 -1.68 12.72 3.94
N ARG A 6 -0.59 12.87 3.17
CA ARG A 6 0.54 13.78 3.47
C ARG A 6 0.13 15.22 3.76
N ASN A 7 -0.97 15.67 3.19
CA ASN A 7 -1.53 17.02 3.41
C ASN A 7 -2.45 17.11 4.64
N GLY A 8 -2.54 16.05 5.45
CA GLY A 8 -3.39 15.97 6.63
C GLY A 8 -4.87 15.63 6.37
N SER A 9 -5.30 15.54 5.11
CA SER A 9 -6.69 15.17 4.78
C SER A 9 -6.93 13.67 4.91
N GLU A 10 -8.16 13.29 5.28
CA GLU A 10 -8.57 11.89 5.33
C GLU A 10 -9.07 11.38 3.97
N GLU A 11 -8.79 10.12 3.67
CA GLU A 11 -9.31 9.40 2.50
C GLU A 11 -9.69 7.97 2.89
N ASP A 12 -10.64 7.37 2.17
CA ASP A 12 -10.90 5.94 2.31
C ASP A 12 -9.72 5.12 1.76
N PHE A 13 -9.28 4.13 2.54
CA PHE A 13 -8.28 3.18 2.11
C PHE A 13 -8.78 2.43 0.87
N ASN A 14 -7.91 2.33 -0.14
CA ASN A 14 -8.19 1.61 -1.37
C ASN A 14 -6.97 0.75 -1.71
N ILE A 15 -7.12 -0.57 -1.55
CA ILE A 15 -6.08 -1.56 -1.81
C ILE A 15 -5.50 -1.46 -3.24
N GLN A 16 -6.32 -1.07 -4.22
CA GLN A 16 -5.89 -0.90 -5.61
C GLN A 16 -4.80 0.18 -5.75
N LYS A 17 -4.76 1.17 -4.86
CA LYS A 17 -3.68 2.17 -4.84
C LYS A 17 -2.34 1.56 -4.46
N ILE A 18 -2.33 0.57 -3.56
CA ILE A 18 -1.13 -0.17 -3.15
C ILE A 18 -0.66 -1.07 -4.30
N VAL A 19 -1.57 -1.88 -4.85
CA VAL A 19 -1.29 -2.73 -6.02
C VAL A 19 -0.70 -1.91 -7.17
N ASN A 20 -1.30 -0.76 -7.49
CA ASN A 20 -0.82 0.10 -8.56
C ASN A 20 0.55 0.72 -8.27
N ALA A 21 0.83 1.09 -7.01
CA ALA A 21 2.11 1.64 -6.60
C ALA A 21 3.23 0.59 -6.70
N VAL A 22 3.02 -0.60 -6.14
CA VAL A 22 3.98 -1.71 -6.18
C VAL A 22 4.20 -2.18 -7.63
N ARG A 23 3.12 -2.34 -8.42
CA ARG A 23 3.22 -2.68 -9.84
C ARG A 23 4.01 -1.64 -10.63
N LYS A 24 3.79 -0.35 -10.37
CA LYS A 24 4.54 0.73 -11.02
C LYS A 24 6.03 0.69 -10.63
N ALA A 25 6.35 0.44 -9.37
CA ALA A 25 7.72 0.27 -8.89
C ALA A 25 8.39 -0.95 -9.56
N ASN A 26 7.74 -2.11 -9.55
CA ASN A 26 8.23 -3.35 -10.18
C ASN A 26 8.45 -3.18 -11.70
N ASN A 27 7.59 -2.41 -12.38
CA ASN A 27 7.74 -2.11 -13.81
C ASN A 27 8.80 -1.03 -14.10
N SER A 28 9.18 -0.22 -13.13
CA SER A 28 10.24 0.79 -13.28
C SER A 28 11.65 0.18 -13.22
N SER A 29 11.76 -1.03 -12.68
CA SER A 29 12.98 -1.82 -12.65
C SER A 29 13.25 -2.47 -14.01
N LYS A 30 14.53 -2.57 -14.38
CA LYS A 30 14.97 -3.24 -15.62
C LYS A 30 14.54 -4.71 -15.70
N HIS A 31 14.39 -5.34 -14.54
CA HIS A 31 13.87 -6.69 -14.39
C HIS A 31 12.62 -6.64 -13.52
N LYS A 32 11.59 -7.38 -13.91
CA LYS A 32 10.42 -7.61 -13.05
C LYS A 32 10.82 -8.63 -12.00
N PHE A 33 10.72 -8.25 -10.74
CA PHE A 33 11.05 -9.10 -9.59
C PHE A 33 9.84 -9.82 -9.02
N LEU A 34 8.65 -9.23 -9.20
CA LEU A 34 7.40 -9.74 -8.65
C LEU A 34 6.41 -10.15 -9.76
N THR A 35 5.69 -11.24 -9.53
CA THR A 35 4.48 -11.60 -10.29
C THR A 35 3.29 -10.75 -9.84
N ASP A 36 2.20 -10.75 -10.61
CA ASP A 36 0.97 -10.05 -10.21
C ASP A 36 0.40 -10.64 -8.90
N GLU A 37 0.44 -11.96 -8.72
CA GLU A 37 0.01 -12.64 -7.49
C GLU A 37 0.83 -12.17 -6.27
N GLN A 38 2.15 -12.06 -6.41
CA GLN A 38 3.01 -11.55 -5.33
C GLN A 38 2.72 -10.07 -5.00
N ILE A 39 2.32 -9.26 -5.98
CA ILE A 39 1.93 -7.87 -5.76
C ILE A 39 0.62 -7.80 -4.99
N ASP A 40 -0.34 -8.66 -5.33
CA ASP A 40 -1.63 -8.74 -4.65
C ASP A 40 -1.43 -9.23 -3.20
N ASP A 41 -0.57 -10.22 -2.96
CA ASP A 41 -0.20 -10.69 -1.62
C ASP A 41 0.39 -9.57 -0.74
N ILE A 42 1.26 -8.72 -1.31
CA ILE A 42 1.82 -7.56 -0.60
C ILE A 42 0.71 -6.58 -0.21
N ALA A 43 -0.23 -6.32 -1.13
CA ALA A 43 -1.33 -5.40 -0.88
C ALA A 43 -2.28 -5.92 0.21
N ASP A 44 -2.59 -7.22 0.20
CA ASP A 44 -3.39 -7.89 1.22
C ASP A 44 -2.71 -7.83 2.59
N TYR A 45 -1.39 -8.03 2.65
CA TYR A 45 -0.62 -7.92 3.89
C TYR A 45 -0.67 -6.50 4.48
N VAL A 46 -0.52 -5.48 3.63
CA VAL A 46 -0.61 -4.06 4.04
C VAL A 46 -2.01 -3.75 4.56
N GLU A 47 -3.06 -4.18 3.85
CA GLU A 47 -4.44 -3.99 4.30
C GLU A 47 -4.70 -4.69 5.64
N TYR A 48 -4.24 -5.93 5.80
CA TYR A 48 -4.33 -6.66 7.07
C TYR A 48 -3.68 -5.89 8.22
N LYS A 49 -2.46 -5.36 8.03
CA LYS A 49 -1.76 -4.56 9.04
C LYS A 49 -2.52 -3.29 9.38
N CYS A 50 -2.99 -2.57 8.37
CA CYS A 50 -3.76 -1.35 8.56
C CYS A 50 -5.05 -1.62 9.36
N ASN A 51 -5.77 -2.69 9.05
CA ASN A 51 -6.99 -3.08 9.77
C ASN A 51 -6.75 -3.50 11.24
N LYS A 52 -5.54 -3.93 11.60
CA LYS A 52 -5.18 -4.22 13.00
C LYS A 52 -4.89 -2.96 13.82
N ILE A 53 -4.60 -1.84 13.17
CA ILE A 53 -4.33 -0.56 13.83
C ILE A 53 -5.68 0.12 14.12
N LYS A 54 -5.98 0.33 15.41
CA LYS A 54 -7.27 0.91 15.86
C LYS A 54 -7.36 2.44 15.70
N ARG A 55 -6.61 3.01 14.76
CA ARG A 55 -6.60 4.44 14.42
C ARG A 55 -6.40 4.62 12.93
N ALA A 56 -6.64 5.83 12.43
CA ALA A 56 -6.24 6.17 11.07
C ALA A 56 -4.71 6.02 10.90
N VAL A 57 -4.33 5.42 9.76
CA VAL A 57 -2.92 5.17 9.40
C VAL A 57 -2.52 6.23 8.39
N SER A 58 -1.33 6.82 8.56
CA SER A 58 -0.83 7.81 7.61
C SER A 58 -0.28 7.16 6.34
N VAL A 59 -0.26 7.90 5.24
CA VAL A 59 0.33 7.44 3.97
C VAL A 59 1.81 7.07 4.13
N GLU A 60 2.57 7.74 4.99
CA GLU A 60 3.97 7.40 5.26
C GLU A 60 4.08 6.04 5.96
N GLU A 61 3.28 5.80 7.00
CA GLU A 61 3.26 4.50 7.67
C GLU A 61 2.88 3.35 6.72
N ILE A 62 2.01 3.60 5.75
CA ILE A 62 1.64 2.60 4.73
C ILE A 62 2.81 2.34 3.79
N GLN A 63 3.61 3.37 3.47
CA GLN A 63 4.82 3.20 2.66
C GLN A 63 5.87 2.37 3.39
N ASP A 64 6.07 2.64 4.68
CA ASP A 64 6.97 1.84 5.53
C ASP A 64 6.54 0.36 5.64
N MET A 65 5.25 0.05 5.42
CA MET A 65 4.76 -1.34 5.38
C MET A 65 5.00 -2.04 4.04
N VAL A 66 5.26 -1.28 2.99
CA VAL A 66 5.50 -1.79 1.62
C VAL A 66 6.99 -1.97 1.34
N GLU A 67 7.84 -1.09 1.89
CA GLU A 67 9.31 -1.17 1.80
C GLU A 67 9.90 -2.36 2.57
#